data_AF-A0A920R6N2-F1
#
_entry.id   AF-A0A920R6N2-F1
#
_cell.length_a   1.000
_cell.length_b   1.000
_cell.length_c   1.000
_cell.angle_alpha   90.00
_cell.angle_beta   90.00
_cell.angle_gamma   90.00
#
_symmetry.space_group_name_H-M   'P 1'
#
loop_
_entity.id
_entity.type
_entity.pdbx_description
1 polymer ?
#
loop_
_entity_poly.entity_id
_entity_poly.type
_entity_poly.pdbx_seq_one_letter_code
_entity_poly.pdbx_strand_id
1 'polypeptide(L)' 'MSVTIARPHSLRGEIVSPGDKSVSHRAVIFNALRKPTRTNTNFSPGADCSSTQQIMQFWV' A
#
# COMPACT_ATOMS: atom_id res chain seq x y z
N MET A 1 8.39 -8.14 -16.99
CA MET A 1 8.80 -9.48 -16.53
C MET A 1 7.73 -10.47 -16.92
N SER A 2 8.10 -11.58 -17.54
CA SER A 2 7.17 -12.69 -17.80
C SER A 2 7.22 -13.68 -16.65
N VAL A 3 6.05 -14.22 -16.29
CA VAL A 3 5.92 -15.27 -15.28
C VAL A 3 5.16 -16.43 -15.91
N THR A 4 5.70 -17.65 -15.78
CA THR A 4 5.02 -18.87 -16.21
C THR A 4 4.33 -19.49 -15.00
N ILE A 5 3.02 -19.74 -15.10
CA ILE A 5 2.22 -20.35 -14.04
C ILE A 5 1.72 -21.72 -14.50
N ALA A 6 1.89 -22.73 -13.64
CA ALA A 6 1.33 -24.06 -13.82
C ALA A 6 0.11 -24.26 -12.91
N ARG A 7 -0.80 -25.16 -13.28
CA ARG A 7 -2.02 -25.44 -12.50
C ARG A 7 -1.66 -26.12 -11.16
N PRO A 8 -2.07 -25.57 -10.01
CA PRO A 8 -1.91 -26.26 -8.74
C PRO A 8 -2.99 -27.34 -8.58
N HIS A 9 -2.68 -28.40 -7.83
CA HIS A 9 -3.67 -29.43 -7.46
C HIS A 9 -4.72 -28.90 -6.47
N SER A 10 -4.31 -28.05 -5.52
CA SER A 10 -5.19 -27.32 -4.60
C SER A 10 -4.43 -26.17 -3.93
N LEU A 11 -5.12 -25.10 -3.53
CA LEU A 11 -4.56 -24.03 -2.69
C LEU A 11 -5.00 -24.25 -1.22
N ARG A 12 -4.04 -24.25 -0.29
CA ARG A 12 -4.31 -24.37 1.16
C ARG A 12 -3.35 -23.49 1.93
N GLY A 13 -3.87 -22.74 2.90
CA GLY A 13 -3.07 -21.85 3.75
C GLY A 13 -3.84 -20.58 4.10
N GLU A 14 -3.15 -19.69 4.83
CA GLU A 14 -3.63 -18.36 5.19
C GLU A 14 -2.63 -17.34 4.65
N ILE A 15 -3.14 -16.22 4.15
CA ILE A 15 -2.32 -15.09 3.70
C ILE A 15 -2.87 -13.81 4.30
N VAL A 16 -1.97 -12.86 4.55
CA VAL A 16 -2.34 -11.49 4.88
C VAL A 16 -2.21 -10.66 3.61
N SER A 17 -3.33 -10.08 3.17
CA SER A 17 -3.32 -9.14 2.04
C SER A 17 -2.52 -7.89 2.41
N PRO A 18 -1.78 -7.28 1.46
CA PRO A 18 -1.24 -5.94 1.67
C PRO A 18 -2.36 -4.93 1.95
N GLY A 19 -1.96 -3.75 2.44
CA GLY A 19 -2.85 -2.62 2.65
C GLY A 19 -3.64 -2.23 1.41
N ASP A 20 -4.86 -1.74 1.63
CA ASP A 20 -5.74 -1.30 0.55
C ASP A 20 -5.18 -0.03 -0.14
N LYS A 21 -5.15 -0.05 -1.47
CA LYS A 21 -4.63 1.05 -2.29
C LYS A 21 -5.41 2.34 -2.07
N SER A 22 -6.74 2.29 -2.11
CA SER A 22 -7.60 3.48 -2.03
C SER A 22 -7.58 4.11 -0.63
N VAL A 23 -7.50 3.30 0.41
CA VAL A 23 -7.30 3.74 1.81
C VAL A 23 -5.92 4.36 1.96
N SER A 24 -4.87 3.75 1.38
CA SER A 24 -3.50 4.25 1.45
C SER A 24 -3.35 5.64 0.82
N HIS A 25 -3.90 5.86 -0.37
CA HIS A 25 -3.93 7.19 -0.99
C HIS A 25 -4.62 8.22 -0.08
N ARG A 26 -5.83 7.89 0.40
CA ARG A 26 -6.61 8.80 1.26
C ARG A 26 -5.93 9.08 2.60
N ALA A 27 -5.29 8.09 3.21
CA ALA A 27 -4.56 8.24 4.46
C ALA A 27 -3.40 9.23 4.33
N VAL A 28 -2.62 9.15 3.23
CA VAL A 28 -1.55 10.12 2.94
C VAL A 28 -2.13 11.52 2.74
N ILE A 29 -3.18 11.66 1.92
CA ILE A 29 -3.80 12.96 1.63
C ILE A 29 -4.35 13.60 2.91
N PHE A 30 -5.06 12.86 3.75
CA PHE A 30 -5.62 13.40 4.99
C PHE A 30 -4.57 13.69 6.05
N ASN A 31 -3.54 12.83 6.18
CA ASN A 31 -2.42 13.14 7.07
C ASN A 31 -1.70 14.42 6.65
N ALA A 32 -1.70 14.74 5.35
CA ALA A 32 -1.06 15.95 4.85
C ALA A 32 -1.72 17.25 5.27
N LEU A 33 -3.02 17.19 5.55
CA LEU A 33 -3.79 18.34 5.97
C LEU A 33 -3.70 18.57 7.49
N ARG A 34 -3.11 17.64 8.25
CA ARG A 34 -3.08 17.66 9.71
C ARG A 34 -1.70 17.97 10.26
N LYS A 35 -1.64 18.77 11.33
CA LYS A 35 -0.47 18.91 12.21
C LYS A 35 -0.80 18.35 13.61
N PRO A 36 0.06 17.52 14.23
CA PRO A 36 1.24 16.88 13.67
C PRO A 36 0.87 15.74 12.71
N THR A 37 1.81 15.38 11.85
CA THR A 37 1.68 14.25 10.92
C THR A 37 1.74 12.93 11.70
N ARG A 38 1.22 11.83 11.14
CA ARG A 38 1.27 10.50 11.76
C ARG A 38 1.73 9.45 10.76
N THR A 39 2.37 8.40 11.28
CA THR A 39 2.76 7.22 10.51
C THR A 39 1.55 6.37 10.15
N ASN A 40 1.51 5.89 8.90
CA ASN A 40 0.49 4.96 8.42
C ASN A 40 0.97 3.51 8.62
N THR A 41 0.19 2.69 9.32
CA THR A 41 0.42 1.25 9.45
C THR A 41 -0.35 0.48 8.36
N ASN A 42 0.16 -0.67 7.92
CA ASN A 42 -0.45 -1.48 6.86
C ASN A 42 -0.70 -0.68 5.57
N PHE A 43 0.29 0.11 5.17
CA PHE A 43 0.24 0.91 3.94
C PHE A 43 0.43 0.01 2.70
N SER A 44 -0.30 0.31 1.61
CA SER A 44 -0.18 -0.43 0.37
C SER A 44 1.21 -0.22 -0.25
N PRO A 45 1.98 -1.29 -0.53
CA PRO A 45 3.36 -1.17 -1.02
C PRO A 45 3.45 -0.84 -2.52
N GLY A 46 2.32 -0.59 -3.18
CA GLY A 46 2.28 -0.29 -4.61
C GLY A 46 2.95 1.04 -4.96
N ALA A 47 3.60 1.09 -6.12
CA ALA A 47 4.32 2.28 -6.61
C ALA A 47 3.43 3.54 -6.68
N ASP A 48 2.14 3.38 -6.95
CA ASP A 48 1.19 4.50 -7.00
C ASP A 48 1.00 5.18 -5.63
N CYS A 49 0.92 4.38 -4.58
CA CYS A 49 0.78 4.86 -3.21
C CYS A 49 2.09 5.52 -2.75
N SER A 50 3.23 4.91 -3.06
CA SER A 50 4.56 5.50 -2.83
C SER A 50 4.75 6.83 -3.56
N SER A 51 4.30 6.94 -4.82
CA SER A 51 4.36 8.18 -5.61
C SER A 51 3.53 9.29 -4.97
N THR A 52 2.34 8.95 -4.46
CA THR A 52 1.48 9.93 -3.76
C THR A 52 2.14 10.43 -2.48
N GLN A 53 2.73 9.54 -1.69
CA GLN A 53 3.47 9.89 -0.49
C GLN A 53 4.64 10.84 -0.80
N GLN A 54 5.40 10.56 -1.86
CA GLN A 54 6.52 11.40 -2.29
C GLN A 54 6.07 12.80 -2.72
N ILE A 55 5.00 12.92 -3.52
CA ILE A 55 4.47 14.23 -3.96
C ILE A 55 4.01 15.06 -2.77
N MET A 56 3.36 14.43 -1.80
CA MET A 56 2.88 15.12 -0.61
C MET A 56 4.03 15.46 0.37
N GLN A 57 5.28 15.07 0.09
CA GLN A 57 6.47 15.27 0.93
C GLN A 57 6.37 14.61 2.32
N PHE A 58 5.58 13.54 2.45
CA PHE A 58 5.49 12.77 3.69
C PHE A 58 6.57 11.71 3.71
N TRP A 59 7.68 12.01 4.36
CA TRP A 59 8.60 10.97 4.82
C TRP A 59 8.17 10.59 6.23
N VAL A 60 7.79 9.32 6.40
CA VAL A 60 7.97 8.64 7.68
C VAL A 60 9.38 8.11 7.67
#